data_AF-A0A9X2GAE2-F1
#
_entry.id   AF-A0A9X2GAE2-F1
#
_cell.length_a   1.000
_cell.length_b   1.000
_cell.length_c   1.000
_cell.angle_alpha   90.00
_cell.angle_beta   90.00
_cell.angle_gamma   90.00
#
_symmetry.space_group_name_H-M   'P 1'
#
loop_
_entity.id
_entity.type
_entity.pdbx_description
1 polymer ?
#
loop_
_entity_poly.entity_id
_entity_poly.type
_entity_poly.pdbx_seq_one_letter_code
_entity_poly.pdbx_strand_id
1 'polypeptide(L)'
;MTDLVNPDEIELAVGANRHPTEHYGRAVSADGIVFILHSAECRNSGRDLRECPYSIALDKGIDDVFPWTGWRQVQDRPVRLEIARGYLMPDFQTYRSALADPRGGQG
;
A
#
# COMPACT_ATOMS: atom_id res chain seq x y z
N MET A 1 -8.71 12.09 -1.75
CA MET A 1 -7.70 13.18 -1.72
C MET A 1 -6.49 12.59 -1.02
N THR A 2 -5.35 12.49 -1.69
CA THR A 2 -4.12 11.93 -1.12
C THR A 2 -3.28 13.05 -0.51
N ASP A 3 -3.05 12.99 0.81
CA ASP A 3 -2.17 13.91 1.52
C ASP A 3 -0.71 13.43 1.47
N LEU A 4 0.22 14.37 1.28
CA LEU A 4 1.63 14.07 1.25
C LEU A 4 2.18 14.04 2.68
N VAL A 5 2.58 12.86 3.13
CA VAL A 5 3.31 12.66 4.39
C VAL A 5 4.80 12.93 4.16
N ASN A 6 5.50 13.39 5.20
CA ASN A 6 6.93 13.59 5.15
C ASN A 6 7.64 12.29 4.69
N PRO A 7 8.59 12.38 3.76
CA PRO A 7 9.43 11.30 3.25
C PRO A 7 9.98 10.27 4.25
N ASP A 8 10.38 10.74 5.42
CA ASP A 8 11.00 9.93 6.47
C ASP A 8 9.93 9.37 7.43
N GLU A 9 8.82 10.09 7.60
CA GLU A 9 7.68 9.64 8.42
C GLU A 9 6.85 8.57 7.69
N ILE A 10 6.80 8.60 6.36
CA ILE A 10 6.03 7.62 5.57
C ILE A 10 6.63 6.22 5.62
N GLU A 11 7.96 6.08 5.70
CA GLU A 11 8.61 4.77 5.85
C GLU A 11 8.27 4.14 7.20
N LEU A 12 8.25 4.95 8.26
CA LEU A 12 7.80 4.54 9.59
C LEU A 12 6.31 4.19 9.63
N ALA A 13 5.46 5.02 8.99
CA ALA A 13 4.02 4.79 8.93
C ALA A 13 3.70 3.48 8.20
N VAL A 14 4.34 3.23 7.05
CA VAL A 14 4.17 1.98 6.28
C VAL A 14 4.86 0.80 6.96
N GLY A 15 5.94 1.03 7.71
CA GLY A 15 6.74 -0.03 8.33
C GLY A 15 7.66 -0.75 7.33
N ALA A 16 8.06 -0.07 6.25
CA ALA A 16 8.96 -0.61 5.22
C ALA A 16 9.90 0.48 4.70
N ASN A 17 11.10 0.05 4.29
CA ASN A 17 12.04 0.93 3.59
C ASN A 17 11.61 1.13 2.13
N ARG A 18 11.90 2.31 1.58
CA ARG A 18 11.61 2.62 0.19
C ARG A 18 12.40 1.70 -0.75
N HIS A 19 11.67 0.94 -1.56
CA HIS A 19 12.28 0.10 -2.58
C HIS A 19 12.71 0.93 -3.80
N PRO A 20 13.78 0.52 -4.54
CA PRO A 20 14.22 1.24 -5.74
C PRO A 20 13.10 1.45 -6.76
N THR A 21 12.27 0.42 -6.98
CA THR A 21 11.28 0.40 -8.07
C THR A 21 9.86 0.04 -7.63
N GLU A 22 9.68 -0.58 -6.46
CA GLU A 22 8.38 -1.11 -6.03
C GLU A 22 7.67 -0.16 -5.05
N HIS A 23 6.35 -0.13 -5.15
CA HIS A 23 5.51 0.64 -4.24
C HIS A 23 5.04 -0.26 -3.10
N TYR A 24 5.06 0.29 -1.89
CA TYR A 24 4.56 -0.37 -0.70
C TYR A 24 3.42 0.43 -0.10
N GLY A 25 2.58 -0.22 0.68
CA GLY A 25 1.55 0.45 1.44
C GLY A 25 1.15 -0.30 2.68
N ARG A 26 0.35 0.37 3.50
CA ARG A 26 -0.20 -0.19 4.73
C ARG A 26 -1.55 0.45 4.98
N ALA A 27 -2.57 -0.38 5.14
CA ALA A 27 -3.86 0.04 5.67
C ALA A 27 -3.77 -0.02 7.19
N VAL A 28 -3.91 1.11 7.86
CA VAL A 28 -3.93 1.19 9.33
C VAL A 28 -5.37 1.06 9.80
N SER A 29 -5.67 -0.05 10.50
CA SER A 29 -7.05 -0.37 10.90
C SER A 29 -7.61 0.60 11.92
N ALA A 30 -6.75 1.17 12.78
CA ALA A 30 -7.11 2.11 13.82
C ALA A 30 -7.69 3.42 13.27
N ASP A 31 -7.13 3.92 12.16
CA ASP A 31 -7.45 5.23 11.60
C ASP A 31 -8.26 5.15 10.30
N GLY A 32 -8.37 3.95 9.70
CA GLY A 32 -8.99 3.77 8.38
C GLY A 32 -8.19 4.43 7.26
N ILE A 33 -6.89 4.68 7.48
CA ILE A 33 -6.01 5.38 6.54
C ILE A 33 -5.13 4.37 5.81
N VAL A 34 -4.98 4.55 4.50
CA VAL A 34 -4.02 3.80 3.68
C VAL A 34 -2.86 4.70 3.31
N PHE A 35 -1.67 4.27 3.69
CA PHE A 35 -0.43 4.93 3.33
C PHE A 35 0.18 4.27 2.08
N ILE A 36 0.71 5.11 1.17
CA ILE A 36 1.52 4.66 0.03
C ILE A 36 2.94 5.16 0.20
N LEU A 37 3.88 4.23 0.27
CA LEU A 37 5.29 4.47 0.10
C LEU A 37 5.66 4.30 -1.38
N HIS A 38 5.79 5.42 -2.07
CA HIS A 38 6.30 5.44 -3.45
C HIS A 38 7.75 4.99 -3.53
N SER A 39 8.09 4.27 -4.61
CA SER A 39 9.46 3.83 -4.89
C SER A 39 10.43 5.00 -5.03
N ALA A 40 11.73 4.73 -4.88
CA ALA A 40 12.77 5.74 -5.07
C ALA A 40 12.74 6.32 -6.48
N GLU A 41 12.57 5.47 -7.51
CA GLU A 41 12.40 5.91 -8.89
C GLU A 41 11.19 6.84 -9.05
N CYS A 42 10.03 6.47 -8.50
CA CYS A 42 8.82 7.29 -8.58
C CYS A 42 9.02 8.65 -7.93
N ARG A 43 9.64 8.68 -6.74
CA ARG A 43 9.97 9.92 -6.03
C ARG A 43 10.97 10.78 -6.80
N ASN A 44 12.00 10.17 -7.36
CA ASN A 44 13.09 10.87 -8.04
C ASN A 44 12.74 11.30 -9.46
N SER A 45 11.63 10.81 -10.03
CA SER A 45 11.15 11.20 -11.36
C SER A 45 10.76 12.68 -11.48
N GLY A 46 10.59 13.38 -10.35
CA GLY A 46 10.19 14.79 -10.31
C GLY A 46 8.70 15.02 -10.59
N ARG A 47 7.91 13.96 -10.85
CA ARG A 47 6.46 14.05 -11.00
C ARG A 47 5.78 14.34 -9.67
N ASP A 48 4.62 14.97 -9.71
CA ASP A 48 3.76 15.05 -8.54
C ASP A 48 3.30 13.64 -8.14
N LEU A 49 3.58 13.24 -6.90
CA LEU A 49 3.21 11.92 -6.42
C LEU A 49 1.69 11.72 -6.33
N ARG A 50 0.91 12.79 -6.30
CA ARG A 50 -0.56 12.73 -6.36
C ARG A 50 -1.05 12.31 -7.76
N GLU A 51 -0.25 12.54 -8.80
CA GLU A 51 -0.52 12.09 -10.17
C GLU A 51 0.02 10.68 -10.43
N CYS A 52 0.66 10.05 -9.45
CA CYS A 52 1.09 8.66 -9.55
C CYS A 52 -0.13 7.75 -9.78
N PRO A 53 -0.06 6.77 -10.69
CA PRO A 53 -1.13 5.80 -10.88
C PRO A 53 -1.60 5.10 -9.59
N TYR A 54 -0.69 4.89 -8.63
CA TYR A 54 -1.01 4.29 -7.34
C TYR A 54 -1.84 5.23 -6.46
N SER A 55 -1.53 6.53 -6.44
CA SER A 55 -2.30 7.54 -5.71
C SER A 55 -3.68 7.74 -6.31
N ILE A 56 -3.76 7.78 -7.64
CA ILE A 56 -5.04 7.83 -8.37
C ILE A 56 -5.88 6.57 -8.08
N ALA A 57 -5.25 5.41 -7.99
CA ALA A 57 -5.93 4.17 -7.64
C ALA A 57 -6.43 4.18 -6.18
N LEU A 58 -5.70 4.80 -5.25
CA LEU A 58 -6.14 4.99 -3.87
C LEU A 58 -7.36 5.89 -3.75
N ASP A 59 -7.45 6.94 -4.57
CA ASP A 59 -8.60 7.86 -4.56
C ASP A 59 -9.94 7.17 -4.93
N LYS A 60 -9.89 5.97 -5.52
CA LYS A 60 -11.09 5.15 -5.77
C LYS A 60 -11.54 4.34 -4.54
N GLY A 61 -10.78 4.37 -3.46
CA GLY A 61 -11.02 3.60 -2.25
C GLY A 61 -10.39 2.21 -2.28
N ILE A 62 -10.40 1.58 -1.10
CA ILE A 62 -9.86 0.23 -0.85
C ILE A 62 -10.90 -0.74 -0.29
N ASP A 63 -12.15 -0.28 -0.11
CA ASP A 63 -13.27 -1.12 0.33
C ASP A 63 -13.42 -2.31 -0.59
N ASP A 64 -13.43 -3.53 -0.01
CA ASP A 64 -13.26 -4.82 -0.67
C ASP A 64 -13.88 -4.94 -2.09
N VAL A 65 -13.18 -4.34 -3.06
CA VAL A 65 -13.70 -4.12 -4.42
C VAL A 65 -13.81 -5.44 -5.18
N PHE A 66 -13.12 -6.47 -4.70
CA PHE A 66 -13.21 -7.84 -5.17
C PHE A 66 -13.25 -8.80 -3.97
N PRO A 67 -13.79 -10.02 -4.10
CA PRO A 67 -13.71 -11.03 -3.03
C PRO A 67 -12.27 -11.37 -2.58
N TRP A 68 -11.27 -10.90 -3.33
CA TRP A 68 -9.84 -11.12 -3.12
C TRP A 68 -9.05 -9.84 -2.83
N THR A 69 -9.68 -8.67 -2.65
CA THR A 69 -8.95 -7.40 -2.49
C THR A 69 -8.06 -7.35 -1.27
N GLY A 70 -8.20 -8.28 -0.33
CA GLY A 70 -7.13 -8.66 0.58
C GLY A 70 -6.80 -7.64 1.65
N TRP A 71 -7.17 -6.36 1.49
CA TRP A 71 -6.88 -5.27 2.41
C TRP A 71 -7.32 -5.62 3.82
N ARG A 72 -8.55 -6.11 4.00
CA ARG A 72 -9.05 -6.54 5.31
C ARG A 72 -8.22 -7.65 5.94
N GLN A 73 -7.72 -8.57 5.11
CA GLN A 73 -6.83 -9.63 5.57
C GLN A 73 -5.47 -9.05 5.93
N VAL A 74 -4.97 -8.05 5.19
CA VAL A 74 -3.61 -7.52 5.30
C VAL A 74 -3.49 -6.16 5.99
N GLN A 75 -4.45 -5.79 6.83
CA GLN A 75 -4.35 -4.57 7.64
C GLN A 75 -3.16 -4.63 8.58
N ASP A 76 -2.65 -3.45 8.91
CA ASP A 76 -1.58 -3.18 9.87
C ASP A 76 -0.23 -3.80 9.53
N ARG A 77 -0.04 -4.27 8.29
CA ARG A 77 1.23 -4.78 7.78
C ARG A 77 1.66 -4.09 6.48
N PRO A 78 2.97 -3.88 6.26
CA PRO A 78 3.48 -3.43 4.98
C PRO A 78 3.22 -4.49 3.92
N VAL A 79 2.68 -4.07 2.79
CA VAL A 79 2.43 -4.92 1.62
C VAL A 79 2.96 -4.24 0.37
N ARG A 80 3.45 -5.03 -0.59
CA ARG A 80 3.70 -4.50 -1.92
C ARG A 80 2.37 -4.16 -2.58
N LEU A 81 2.33 -3.05 -3.32
CA LEU A 81 1.14 -2.57 -4.00
C LEU A 81 1.15 -2.95 -5.48
N GLU A 82 -0.02 -3.29 -5.99
CA GLU A 82 -0.31 -3.48 -7.41
C GLU A 82 -1.56 -2.69 -7.80
N ILE A 83 -1.69 -2.41 -9.10
CA ILE A 83 -2.89 -1.83 -9.68
C ILE A 83 -3.54 -2.88 -10.58
N ALA A 84 -4.75 -3.32 -10.24
CA ALA A 84 -5.53 -4.20 -11.10
C ALA A 84 -6.91 -3.62 -11.36
N ARG A 85 -7.33 -3.61 -12.62
CA ARG A 85 -8.60 -3.00 -13.06
C ARG A 85 -8.77 -1.55 -12.57
N GLY A 86 -7.64 -0.86 -12.38
CA GLY A 86 -7.59 0.52 -11.90
C GLY A 86 -7.81 0.70 -10.40
N TYR A 87 -7.84 -0.37 -9.59
CA TYR A 87 -7.93 -0.33 -8.14
C TYR A 87 -6.59 -0.65 -7.49
N LEU A 88 -6.35 -0.04 -6.33
CA LEU A 88 -5.15 -0.28 -5.53
C LEU A 88 -5.35 -1.57 -4.71
N MET A 89 -4.42 -2.52 -4.86
CA MET A 89 -4.51 -3.81 -4.18
C MET A 89 -3.17 -4.21 -3.56
N PRO A 90 -3.16 -4.98 -2.47
CA PRO A 90 -1.99 -5.72 -2.06
C PRO A 90 -1.62 -6.74 -3.14
N ASP A 91 -0.33 -6.97 -3.32
CA ASP A 91 0.14 -7.92 -4.32
C ASP A 91 -0.33 -9.35 -4.01
N PHE A 92 -0.49 -10.16 -5.05
CA PHE A 92 -1.04 -11.51 -4.92
C PHE A 92 -0.20 -12.42 -4.02
N GLN A 93 1.12 -12.22 -3.95
CA GLN A 93 2.00 -13.02 -3.10
C GLN A 93 1.76 -12.70 -1.62
N THR A 94 1.67 -11.42 -1.27
CA THR A 94 1.37 -11.01 0.11
C THR A 94 -0.02 -11.48 0.54
N TYR A 95 -1.02 -11.38 -0.35
CA TYR A 95 -2.36 -11.89 -0.10
C TYR A 95 -2.37 -13.42 0.14
N ARG A 96 -1.66 -14.20 -0.69
CA ARG A 96 -1.59 -15.66 -0.53
C ARG A 96 -0.91 -16.06 0.77
N SER A 97 0.18 -15.39 1.15
CA SER A 97 0.86 -15.64 2.42
C SER A 97 -0.05 -15.33 3.61
N ALA A 98 -0.84 -14.25 3.53
CA ALA A 98 -1.80 -13.87 4.56
C ALA A 98 -2.90 -14.93 4.78
N LEU A 99 -3.37 -15.57 3.71
CA LEU A 99 -4.36 -16.65 3.82
C LEU A 99 -3.76 -17.96 4.33
N ALA A 100 -2.49 -18.24 4.00
CA ALA A 100 -1.81 -19.46 4.42
C ALA A 100 -1.47 -19.46 5.92
N ASP A 101 -1.28 -18.27 6.52
CA ASP A 101 -1.05 -18.12 7.95
C ASP A 101 -1.91 -16.98 8.56
N PRO A 102 -3.14 -17.29 9.04
CA PRO A 102 -4.01 -16.32 9.69
C PRO A 102 -3.56 -15.92 11.11
N ARG A 103 -2.45 -16.47 11.63
CA ARG A 103 -1.91 -16.20 13.00
C ARG A 103 -0.47 -15.65 13.01
N GLY A 104 0.24 -15.67 11.89
CA GLY A 104 1.70 -15.50 11.78
C GLY A 104 2.20 -14.06 11.62
N GLY A 105 1.67 -13.17 12.45
CA GLY A 105 2.16 -11.79 12.57
C GLY A 105 2.76 -11.51 13.94
N GLN A 106 3.61 -12.38 14.48
CA GLN A 106 4.44 -12.07 15.65
C GLN A 106 5.79 -12.78 15.52
N GLY A 107 6.86 -11.97 15.53
CA GLY A 107 8.19 -12.34 16.04
C GLY A 107 8.97 -13.40 15.29
#